data_AF-A0A978TAG5-F1
#
_entry.id   AF-A0A978TAG5-F1
#
_cell.length_a   1.000
_cell.length_b   1.000
_cell.length_c   1.000
_cell.angle_alpha   90.00
_cell.angle_beta   90.00
_cell.angle_gamma   90.00
#
_symmetry.space_group_name_H-M   'P 1'
#
loop_
_entity.id
_entity.type
_entity.pdbx_description
1 polymer ?
#
loop_
_entity_poly.entity_id
_entity_poly.type
_entity_poly.pdbx_seq_one_letter_code
_entity_poly.pdbx_strand_id
1 'polypeptide(L)'
;MPLQILALWTVFLLGTVFHTQLALIPLFHGLDVMAPHGHQAATLAEIEPILWGMLAFFALPMVAILATSFNHSRQLRVLHFWMTVLYTVLNIAHLGVDLTIPPIAWYQIALMAFLVVVGLLLNWVAYQWAKGARTPAHRLHSA
;
A
#
# COMPACT_ATOMS: atom_id res chain seq x y z
N MET A 1 -13.24 15.27 3.47
CA MET A 1 -12.48 14.31 2.64
C MET A 1 -11.14 13.82 3.25
N PRO A 2 -10.92 13.82 4.58
CA PRO A 2 -9.88 12.96 5.19
C PRO A 2 -10.36 11.53 5.47
N LEU A 3 -11.60 11.36 5.96
CA LEU A 3 -12.08 10.07 6.48
C LEU A 3 -12.03 8.92 5.45
N GLN A 4 -12.39 9.20 4.19
CA GLN A 4 -12.31 8.20 3.12
C GLN A 4 -10.87 7.76 2.83
N ILE A 5 -9.92 8.71 2.85
CA ILE A 5 -8.49 8.42 2.67
C ILE A 5 -7.98 7.57 3.83
N LEU A 6 -8.35 7.92 5.06
CA LEU A 6 -8.00 7.15 6.26
C LEU A 6 -8.56 5.73 6.17
N ALA A 7 -9.85 5.57 5.88
CA ALA A 7 -10.49 4.26 5.76
C ALA A 7 -9.86 3.39 4.67
N LEU A 8 -9.57 3.96 3.49
CA LEU A 8 -8.93 3.24 2.40
C LEU A 8 -7.49 2.82 2.74
N TRP A 9 -6.72 3.70 3.39
CA TRP A 9 -5.39 3.31 3.90
C TRP A 9 -5.47 2.23 4.96
N THR A 10 -6.44 2.29 5.88
CA THR A 10 -6.64 1.24 6.90
C THR A 10 -7.00 -0.10 6.25
N VAL A 11 -7.93 -0.12 5.29
CA VAL A 11 -8.27 -1.34 4.54
C VAL A 11 -7.05 -1.88 3.79
N PHE A 12 -6.29 -1.00 3.13
CA PHE A 12 -5.07 -1.36 2.43
C PHE A 12 -4.05 -1.99 3.38
N LEU A 13 -3.70 -1.31 4.48
CA LEU A 13 -2.74 -1.79 5.46
C LEU A 13 -3.16 -3.12 6.09
N LEU A 14 -4.42 -3.25 6.51
CA LEU A 14 -4.94 -4.49 7.08
C LEU A 14 -4.90 -5.63 6.07
N GLY A 15 -5.27 -5.37 4.81
CA GLY A 15 -5.18 -6.37 3.76
C GLY A 15 -3.73 -6.80 3.47
N THR A 16 -2.76 -5.88 3.49
CA THR A 16 -1.33 -6.21 3.32
C THR A 16 -0.76 -6.99 4.53
N VAL A 17 -1.19 -6.66 5.76
CA VAL A 17 -0.86 -7.46 6.94
C VAL A 17 -1.43 -8.87 6.79
N PHE A 18 -2.70 -8.98 6.39
CA PHE A 18 -3.36 -10.27 6.18
C PHE A 18 -2.69 -11.09 5.06
N HIS A 19 -2.27 -10.45 3.96
CA HIS A 19 -1.49 -11.07 2.87
C HIS A 19 -0.22 -11.73 3.37
N THR A 20 0.55 -10.99 4.18
CA THR A 20 1.77 -11.50 4.83
C THR A 20 1.44 -12.68 5.75
N GLN A 21 0.41 -12.56 6.58
CA GLN A 21 -0.01 -13.64 7.47
C GLN A 21 -0.41 -14.90 6.69
N LEU A 22 -1.19 -14.74 5.63
CA LEU A 22 -1.64 -15.83 4.78
C LEU A 22 -0.47 -16.55 4.10
N ALA A 23 0.62 -15.84 3.80
CA ALA A 23 1.85 -16.42 3.25
C ALA A 23 2.66 -17.19 4.31
N LEU A 24 2.54 -16.80 5.59
CA LEU A 24 3.27 -17.41 6.70
C LEU A 24 2.50 -18.54 7.39
N ILE A 25 1.17 -18.64 7.23
CA ILE A 25 0.35 -19.71 7.82
C ILE A 25 0.94 -21.13 7.62
N PRO A 26 1.43 -21.51 6.42
CA PRO A 26 2.01 -22.84 6.21
C PRO A 26 3.12 -23.23 7.21
N LEU A 27 3.92 -22.26 7.71
CA LEU A 27 4.95 -22.51 8.73
C LEU A 27 4.37 -23.11 10.01
N PHE A 28 3.19 -22.66 10.40
CA PHE A 28 2.51 -23.16 11.60
C PHE A 28 1.88 -24.54 11.42
N HIS A 29 1.90 -25.08 10.20
CA HIS A 29 1.47 -26.43 9.86
C HIS A 29 2.64 -27.37 9.54
N GLY A 30 3.88 -26.95 9.82
CA GLY A 30 5.09 -27.74 9.53
C GLY A 30 5.45 -27.79 8.04
N LEU A 31 4.89 -26.88 7.23
CA LEU A 31 5.22 -26.72 5.82
C LEU A 31 6.21 -25.56 5.66
N ASP A 32 7.16 -25.69 4.74
CA ASP A 32 8.06 -24.59 4.40
C ASP A 32 7.34 -23.50 3.59
N VAL A 33 7.76 -22.24 3.77
CA VAL A 33 7.37 -21.16 2.85
C VAL A 33 8.18 -21.30 1.57
N MET A 34 7.51 -21.16 0.43
CA MET A 34 8.16 -21.23 -0.87
C MET A 34 9.28 -20.18 -0.98
N ALA A 35 10.52 -20.64 -1.13
CA ALA A 35 11.64 -19.84 -1.59
C ALA A 35 11.70 -19.99 -3.12
N PRO A 36 11.25 -19.00 -3.93
CA PRO A 36 11.02 -19.18 -5.36
C PRO A 36 12.26 -19.59 -6.17
N HIS A 37 13.46 -19.53 -5.60
CA HIS A 37 14.73 -19.86 -6.24
C HIS A 37 15.67 -20.72 -5.40
N GLY A 38 15.17 -21.42 -4.37
CA GLY A 38 16.00 -22.29 -3.53
C GLY A 38 17.07 -21.57 -2.69
N HIS A 39 17.11 -20.24 -2.73
CA HIS A 39 17.93 -19.43 -1.83
C HIS A 39 17.28 -19.36 -0.45
N GLN A 40 17.73 -20.25 0.43
CA GLN A 40 17.50 -20.15 1.85
C GLN A 40 18.56 -19.20 2.41
N ALA A 41 18.12 -18.12 3.04
CA ALA A 41 19.02 -17.21 3.73
C ALA A 41 19.71 -17.96 4.88
N ALA A 42 21.03 -17.95 4.92
CA ALA A 42 21.81 -18.58 5.98
C ALA A 42 21.95 -17.67 7.20
N THR A 43 21.85 -16.35 6.99
CA THR A 43 22.07 -15.34 8.03
C THR A 43 21.02 -14.23 7.98
N LEU A 44 20.84 -13.52 9.12
CA LEU A 44 19.96 -12.35 9.18
C LEU A 44 20.41 -11.20 8.26
N ALA A 45 21.72 -11.08 8.03
CA ALA A 45 22.29 -10.05 7.16
C ALA A 45 21.81 -10.18 5.70
N GLU A 46 21.51 -11.40 5.25
CA GLU A 46 21.02 -11.65 3.89
C GLU A 46 19.58 -11.17 3.68
N ILE A 47 18.77 -11.11 4.75
CA ILE A 47 17.37 -10.65 4.70
C ILE A 47 17.17 -9.23 5.25
N GLU A 48 18.19 -8.63 5.85
CA GLU A 48 18.12 -7.28 6.43
C GLU A 48 17.55 -6.23 5.45
N PRO A 49 17.95 -6.17 4.17
CA PRO A 49 17.36 -5.22 3.21
C PRO A 49 15.85 -5.41 3.02
N ILE A 50 15.40 -6.67 3.04
CA ILE A 50 13.97 -7.01 2.92
C ILE A 50 13.22 -6.53 4.16
N LEU A 51 13.78 -6.75 5.36
CA LEU A 51 13.17 -6.33 6.63
C LEU A 51 13.01 -4.80 6.68
N TRP A 52 14.02 -4.03 6.29
CA TRP A 52 13.93 -2.57 6.18
C TRP A 52 12.93 -2.13 5.11
N GLY A 53 12.90 -2.83 3.97
CA GLY A 53 11.92 -2.61 2.91
C GLY A 53 10.48 -2.79 3.41
N MET A 54 10.22 -3.89 4.12
CA MET A 54 8.91 -4.15 4.75
C MET A 54 8.56 -3.06 5.75
N LEU A 55 9.48 -2.70 6.67
CA LEU A 55 9.26 -1.64 7.65
C LEU A 55 8.89 -0.32 6.95
N ALA A 56 9.65 0.09 5.94
CA ALA A 56 9.36 1.30 5.17
C ALA A 56 7.99 1.20 4.48
N PHE A 57 7.67 0.05 3.87
CA PHE A 57 6.41 -0.16 3.15
C PHE A 57 5.19 -0.02 4.07
N PHE A 58 5.26 -0.48 5.32
CA PHE A 58 4.18 -0.33 6.30
C PHE A 58 4.19 1.04 7.00
N ALA A 59 5.36 1.60 7.28
CA ALA A 59 5.48 2.86 8.03
C ALA A 59 5.05 4.08 7.20
N LEU A 60 5.36 4.13 5.90
CA LEU A 60 5.04 5.28 5.05
C LEU A 60 3.53 5.59 4.99
N PRO A 61 2.63 4.62 4.79
CA PRO A 61 1.19 4.86 4.86
C PRO A 61 0.70 5.31 6.24
N MET A 62 1.28 4.76 7.32
CA MET A 62 0.97 5.17 8.69
C MET A 62 1.36 6.64 8.92
N VAL A 63 2.56 7.04 8.47
CA VAL A 63 3.01 8.43 8.51
C VAL A 63 2.10 9.31 7.65
N ALA A 64 1.65 8.84 6.49
CA ALA A 64 0.72 9.58 5.66
C ALA A 64 -0.65 9.79 6.33
N ILE A 65 -1.20 8.77 7.00
CA ILE A 65 -2.41 8.89 7.82
C ILE A 65 -2.20 9.97 8.90
N LEU A 66 -1.09 9.91 9.63
CA LEU A 66 -0.78 10.89 10.68
C LEU A 66 -0.65 12.30 10.10
N ALA A 67 0.19 12.47 9.07
CA ALA A 67 0.44 13.75 8.44
C ALA A 67 -0.85 14.39 7.90
N THR A 68 -1.71 13.61 7.24
CA THR A 68 -2.99 14.09 6.72
C THR A 68 -4.05 14.35 7.78
N SER A 69 -3.88 13.81 8.99
CA SER A 69 -4.76 14.07 10.13
C SER A 69 -4.49 15.43 10.78
N PHE A 70 -3.24 15.92 10.75
CA PHE A 70 -2.84 17.17 11.40
C PHE A 70 -2.53 18.32 10.43
N ASN A 71 -2.27 18.01 9.15
CA ASN A 71 -1.87 18.99 8.16
C ASN A 71 -2.70 18.83 6.87
N HIS A 72 -3.12 19.96 6.30
CA HIS A 72 -3.93 20.01 5.08
C HIS A 72 -3.34 20.92 4.00
N SER A 73 -2.06 21.25 4.11
CA SER A 73 -1.33 22.07 3.15
C SER A 73 -1.40 21.49 1.74
N ARG A 74 -1.41 22.36 0.73
CA ARG A 74 -1.48 21.95 -0.68
C ARG A 74 -0.33 21.01 -1.08
N GLN A 75 0.88 21.28 -0.58
CA GLN A 75 2.06 20.45 -0.85
C GLN A 75 1.86 19.02 -0.34
N LEU A 76 1.35 18.86 0.88
CA LEU A 76 1.07 17.54 1.44
C LEU A 76 0.04 16.76 0.61
N ARG A 77 -1.02 17.42 0.11
CA ARG A 77 -2.02 16.73 -0.73
C ARG A 77 -1.44 16.18 -2.02
N VAL A 78 -0.56 16.96 -2.66
CA VAL A 78 0.11 16.56 -3.90
C VAL A 78 1.12 15.43 -3.63
N LEU A 79 1.92 15.55 -2.58
CA LEU A 79 2.86 14.50 -2.17
C LEU A 79 2.12 13.20 -1.84
N HIS A 80 1.04 13.28 -1.07
CA HIS A 80 0.20 12.14 -0.72
C HIS A 80 -0.37 11.47 -1.97
N PHE A 81 -0.88 12.23 -2.95
CA PHE A 81 -1.37 11.65 -4.20
C PHE A 81 -0.27 10.87 -4.96
N TRP A 82 0.94 11.40 -5.07
CA TRP A 82 2.03 10.68 -5.73
C TRP A 82 2.44 9.42 -4.97
N MET A 83 2.39 9.45 -3.65
CA MET A 83 2.62 8.27 -2.82
C MET A 83 1.55 7.20 -3.07
N THR A 84 0.26 7.55 -3.17
CA THR A 84 -0.78 6.54 -3.47
C THR A 84 -0.56 5.90 -4.85
N VAL A 85 -0.14 6.69 -5.83
CA VAL A 85 0.21 6.21 -7.19
C VAL A 85 1.38 5.23 -7.11
N LEU A 86 2.45 5.59 -6.39
CA LEU A 86 3.61 4.70 -6.20
C LEU A 86 3.19 3.36 -5.59
N TYR A 87 2.39 3.37 -4.52
CA TYR A 87 1.90 2.15 -3.88
C TYR A 87 1.05 1.28 -4.82
N THR A 88 0.25 1.90 -5.67
CA THR A 88 -0.55 1.18 -6.67
C THR A 88 0.35 0.50 -7.71
N VAL A 89 1.37 1.19 -8.21
CA VAL A 89 2.34 0.62 -9.15
C VAL A 89 3.08 -0.55 -8.51
N LEU A 90 3.55 -0.39 -7.27
CA LEU A 90 4.22 -1.47 -6.53
C LEU A 90 3.30 -2.68 -6.33
N ASN A 91 2.03 -2.49 -5.97
CA ASN A 91 1.08 -3.59 -5.82
C ASN A 91 0.77 -4.32 -7.13
N ILE A 92 0.70 -3.60 -8.27
CA ILE A 92 0.52 -4.22 -9.58
C ILE A 92 1.76 -5.03 -9.95
N ALA A 93 2.96 -4.49 -9.72
CA ALA A 93 4.20 -5.22 -9.92
C ALA A 93 4.27 -6.48 -9.05
N HIS A 94 3.91 -6.36 -7.76
CA HIS A 94 3.82 -7.49 -6.83
C HIS A 94 2.86 -8.57 -7.31
N LEU A 95 1.64 -8.19 -7.70
CA LEU A 95 0.66 -9.12 -8.27
C LEU A 95 1.20 -9.82 -9.54
N GLY A 96 1.93 -9.08 -10.39
CA GLY A 96 2.60 -9.64 -11.56
C GLY A 96 3.64 -10.69 -11.19
N VAL A 97 4.44 -10.45 -10.14
CA VAL A 97 5.42 -11.42 -9.62
C VAL A 97 4.73 -12.64 -9.02
N ASP A 98 3.66 -12.48 -8.23
CA ASP A 98 2.95 -13.62 -7.62
C ASP A 98 2.39 -14.59 -8.69
N LEU A 99 2.00 -14.07 -9.86
CA LEU A 99 1.53 -14.88 -10.99
C LEU A 99 2.63 -15.70 -11.68
N THR A 100 3.92 -15.39 -11.45
CA THR A 100 5.05 -16.13 -12.02
C THR A 100 5.62 -17.20 -11.09
N ILE A 101 5.15 -17.29 -9.84
CA ILE A 101 5.63 -18.24 -8.84
C ILE A 101 4.70 -19.47 -8.79
N PRO A 102 5.10 -20.64 -9.32
CA PRO A 102 4.34 -21.88 -9.19
C PRO A 102 4.60 -22.60 -7.85
N PRO A 103 3.59 -23.30 -7.29
CA PRO A 103 2.19 -23.29 -7.70
C PRO A 103 1.53 -21.96 -7.34
N ILE A 104 0.64 -21.49 -8.21
CA ILE A 104 -0.04 -20.20 -8.02
C ILE A 104 -1.00 -20.30 -6.83
N ALA A 105 -0.72 -19.52 -5.79
CA ALA A 105 -1.59 -19.38 -4.63
C ALA A 105 -2.77 -18.46 -4.94
N TRP A 106 -3.84 -18.98 -5.56
CA TRP A 106 -4.99 -18.18 -6.02
C TRP A 106 -5.65 -17.32 -4.93
N TYR A 107 -5.63 -17.76 -3.68
CA TYR A 107 -6.13 -16.96 -2.56
C TYR A 107 -5.28 -15.69 -2.32
N GLN A 108 -3.96 -15.75 -2.52
CA GLN A 108 -3.08 -14.58 -2.48
C GLN A 108 -3.35 -13.66 -3.66
N ILE A 109 -3.48 -14.23 -4.88
CA ILE A 109 -3.80 -13.48 -6.09
C ILE A 109 -5.12 -12.70 -5.93
N ALA A 110 -6.15 -13.35 -5.40
CA ALA A 110 -7.44 -12.71 -5.16
C ALA A 110 -7.33 -11.53 -4.17
N LEU A 111 -6.60 -11.71 -3.07
CA LEU A 111 -6.37 -10.65 -2.10
C LEU A 111 -5.54 -9.49 -2.68
N MET A 112 -4.48 -9.79 -3.43
CA MET A 112 -3.65 -8.78 -4.08
C MET A 112 -4.42 -8.00 -5.15
N ALA A 113 -5.26 -8.67 -5.94
CA ALA A 113 -6.15 -8.01 -6.90
C ALA A 113 -7.14 -7.07 -6.20
N PHE A 114 -7.72 -7.49 -5.07
CA PHE A 114 -8.54 -6.63 -4.23
C PHE A 114 -7.77 -5.40 -3.73
N LEU A 115 -6.52 -5.59 -3.26
CA LEU A 115 -5.67 -4.48 -2.82
C LEU A 115 -5.29 -3.51 -3.95
N VAL A 116 -5.16 -3.98 -5.19
CA VAL A 116 -5.00 -3.10 -6.36
C VAL A 116 -6.25 -2.24 -6.57
N VAL A 117 -7.45 -2.82 -6.47
CA VAL A 117 -8.71 -2.05 -6.56
C VAL A 117 -8.78 -0.99 -5.45
N VAL A 118 -8.43 -1.34 -4.21
CA VAL A 118 -8.37 -0.39 -3.10
C VAL A 118 -7.35 0.72 -3.38
N GLY A 119 -6.18 0.40 -3.91
CA GLY A 119 -5.16 1.39 -4.32
C GLY A 119 -5.65 2.34 -5.41
N LEU A 120 -6.37 1.84 -6.41
CA LEU A 120 -6.99 2.67 -7.46
C LEU A 120 -8.06 3.61 -6.90
N LEU A 121 -8.91 3.13 -5.98
CA LEU A 121 -9.89 3.97 -5.28
C LEU A 121 -9.20 5.05 -4.44
N LEU A 122 -8.11 4.69 -3.77
CA LEU A 122 -7.31 5.61 -2.99
C LEU A 122 -6.66 6.69 -3.88
N ASN A 123 -6.14 6.33 -5.06
CA ASN A 123 -5.64 7.29 -6.05
C ASN A 123 -6.73 8.25 -6.50
N TRP A 124 -7.92 7.73 -6.79
CA TRP A 124 -9.05 8.56 -7.20
C TRP A 124 -9.40 9.59 -6.13
N VAL A 125 -9.59 9.15 -4.88
CA VAL A 125 -9.94 10.04 -3.76
C VAL A 125 -8.81 11.04 -3.49
N ALA A 126 -7.55 10.60 -3.51
CA ALA A 126 -6.39 11.46 -3.31
C ALA A 126 -6.25 12.51 -4.43
N TYR A 127 -6.51 12.14 -5.68
CA TYR A 127 -6.50 13.06 -6.82
C TYR A 127 -7.56 14.15 -6.65
N GLN A 128 -8.79 13.77 -6.29
CA GLN A 128 -9.88 14.73 -6.07
C GLN A 128 -9.55 15.67 -4.90
N TRP A 129 -8.94 15.15 -3.85
CA TRP A 129 -8.49 15.96 -2.71
C TRP A 129 -7.35 16.95 -3.06
N ALA A 130 -6.41 16.51 -3.90
CA ALA A 130 -5.33 17.37 -4.39
C ALA A 130 -5.84 18.44 -5.38
N LYS A 131 -6.79 18.11 -6.24
CA LYS A 131 -7.43 19.04 -7.18
C LYS A 131 -8.31 20.06 -6.48
N GLY A 132 -9.06 19.66 -5.45
CA GLY A 132 -9.90 20.57 -4.65
C GLY A 132 -9.13 21.68 -3.93
N ALA A 133 -7.81 21.54 -3.76
CA ALA A 133 -6.94 22.61 -3.25
C ALA A 133 -6.57 23.68 -4.29
N ARG A 134 -6.98 23.53 -5.56
CA ARG A 134 -6.69 24.47 -6.65
C ARG A 134 -7.77 25.52 -6.87
N THR A 135 -8.83 25.56 -6.06
CA THR A 135 -9.85 26.62 -6.13
C THR A 135 -9.41 27.76 -5.20
N PRO A 136 -8.78 28.84 -5.69
CA PRO A 136 -8.60 30.03 -4.88
C PRO A 136 -9.99 30.54 -4.47
N ALA A 137 -10.13 30.88 -3.20
CA ALA A 137 -11.24 31.66 -2.68
C ALA A 137 -11.21 33.07 -3.30
N HIS A 138 -11.67 33.20 -4.54
CA HIS A 138 -11.89 34.48 -5.21
C HIS A 138 -13.35 34.56 -5.71
N ARG A 139 -14.30 34.12 -4.89
CA ARG A 139 -15.74 34.34 -5.08
C ARG A 139 -16.46 34.60 -3.76
N LEU A 140 -15.99 35.57 -2.99
CA LEU A 140 -16.76 36.14 -1.86
C LEU A 140 -16.77 37.68 -1.86
N HIS A 141 -16.46 38.33 -2.98
CA HIS A 141 -16.67 39.77 -3.17
C HIS A 141 -17.26 40.01 -4.55
N SER A 142 -18.58 39.80 -4.71
CA SER A 142 -19.46 40.45 -5.70
C SER A 142 -20.81 39.71 -5.79
N ALA A 143 -21.73 40.08 -4.91
CA ALA A 143 -23.17 40.19 -5.17
C ALA A 143 -23.81 40.90 -3.98
#